data_AF-A0A452Y9D2-F1
#
_entry.id   AF-A0A452Y9D2-F1
#
_cell.length_a   1.000
_cell.length_b   1.000
_cell.length_c   1.000
_cell.angle_alpha   90.00
_cell.angle_beta   90.00
_cell.angle_gamma   90.00
#
_symmetry.space_group_name_H-M   'P 1'
#
loop_
_entity.id
_entity.type
_entity.pdbx_description
1 polymer ?
#
loop_
_entity_poly.entity_id
_entity_poly.type
_entity_poly.pdbx_seq_one_letter_code
_entity_poly.pdbx_strand_id
1 'polypeptide(L)'
;MGFSCFEGLVDQNIVLEVIDVGHYMILPADYLAPDLIRCIATECGVDIDEYPEAMIIDHINYDSTLVEGDHTLIAGDDLIQSGVILGSKKIDLCGREHAS
;
A
#
# COMPACT_ATOMS: atom_id res chain seq x y z
N MET A 1 17.26 7.02 19.90
CA MET A 1 16.70 6.08 20.90
C MET A 1 15.21 6.33 20.93
N GLY A 2 14.44 5.47 20.26
CA GLY A 2 13.00 5.66 20.13
C GLY A 2 12.42 4.63 19.18
N PHE A 3 12.10 3.45 19.70
CA PHE A 3 11.14 2.53 19.07
C PHE A 3 10.09 2.27 20.13
N SER A 4 8.94 2.93 20.01
CA SER A 4 7.75 2.60 20.76
C SER A 4 6.58 2.61 19.79
N CYS A 5 6.36 1.48 19.13
CA CYS A 5 5.11 1.22 18.44
C CYS A 5 4.66 -0.19 18.82
N PHE A 6 3.41 -0.28 19.30
CA PHE A 6 2.85 -1.28 20.22
C PHE A 6 3.43 -1.23 21.64
N GLU A 7 2.53 -1.11 22.62
CA GLU A 7 2.82 -1.04 24.05
C GLU A 7 3.36 -2.39 24.60
N GLY A 8 4.47 -2.89 24.05
CA GLY A 8 5.14 -4.12 24.46
C GLY A 8 4.42 -5.44 24.14
N LEU A 9 3.26 -5.41 23.48
CA LEU A 9 2.45 -6.60 23.17
C LEU A 9 2.74 -7.20 21.78
N VAL A 10 3.19 -6.39 20.82
CA VAL A 10 3.46 -6.83 19.45
C VAL A 10 4.78 -6.21 19.03
N ASP A 11 5.85 -6.99 19.07
CA ASP A 11 7.14 -6.62 18.49
C ASP A 11 7.31 -7.28 17.11
N GLN A 12 8.25 -6.78 16.30
CA GLN A 12 8.55 -7.30 14.96
C GLN A 12 8.67 -8.83 14.95
N ASN A 13 9.36 -9.41 15.94
CA ASN A 13 9.57 -10.85 16.03
C ASN A 13 8.26 -11.65 16.14
N ILE A 14 7.27 -11.13 16.89
CA ILE A 14 5.96 -11.80 17.05
C ILE A 14 5.21 -11.78 15.71
N VAL A 15 5.32 -10.68 14.95
CA VAL A 15 4.68 -10.58 13.64
C VAL A 15 5.31 -11.55 12.64
N LEU A 16 6.64 -11.64 12.63
CA LEU A 16 7.35 -12.59 11.76
C LEU A 16 7.04 -14.04 12.13
N GLU A 17 6.94 -14.38 13.42
CA GLU A 17 6.54 -15.72 13.86
C GLU A 17 5.14 -16.11 13.34
N VAL A 18 4.19 -15.18 13.28
CA VAL A 18 2.86 -15.43 12.71
C VAL A 18 2.99 -15.83 11.23
N ILE A 19 3.84 -15.12 10.47
CA ILE A 19 4.10 -15.39 9.05
C ILE A 19 4.82 -16.73 8.88
N ASP A 20 5.84 -17.01 9.70
CA ASP A 20 6.65 -18.23 9.65
C ASP A 20 5.86 -19.51 9.97
N VAL A 21 4.86 -19.42 10.85
CA VAL A 21 3.93 -20.52 11.15
C VAL A 21 2.93 -20.76 9.99
N GLY A 22 2.94 -19.91 8.96
CA GLY A 22 2.12 -20.03 7.75
C GLY A 22 0.77 -19.34 7.84
N HIS A 23 0.59 -18.37 8.75
CA HIS A 23 -0.60 -17.53 8.75
C HIS A 23 -0.46 -16.39 7.72
N TYR A 24 -1.61 -15.78 7.40
CA TYR A 24 -1.69 -14.68 6.46
C TYR A 24 -1.78 -13.34 7.18
N MET A 25 -1.11 -12.33 6.63
CA MET A 25 -1.15 -10.96 7.12
C MET A 25 -1.44 -10.02 5.93
N ILE A 26 -2.28 -9.00 6.16
CA ILE A 26 -2.49 -7.89 5.23
C ILE A 26 -2.09 -6.62 5.97
N LEU A 27 -1.13 -5.89 5.40
CA LEU A 27 -0.54 -4.71 6.02
C LEU A 27 -0.76 -3.49 5.13
N PRO A 28 -1.82 -2.70 5.36
CA PRO A 28 -1.98 -1.43 4.68
C PRO A 28 -0.95 -0.43 5.23
N ALA A 29 -0.37 0.35 4.33
CA ALA A 29 0.58 1.41 4.66
C ALA A 29 0.27 2.64 3.80
N ASP A 30 0.45 3.82 4.38
CA ASP A 30 0.44 5.11 3.68
C ASP A 30 1.77 5.83 3.91
N TYR A 31 1.88 7.08 3.49
CA TYR A 31 3.10 7.88 3.65
C TYR A 31 3.50 8.14 5.12
N LEU A 32 2.59 7.93 6.07
CA LEU A 32 2.83 8.04 7.52
C LEU A 32 3.19 6.69 8.15
N ALA A 33 3.49 5.66 7.35
CA ALA A 33 3.84 4.34 7.84
C ALA A 33 4.98 4.41 8.89
N PRO A 34 4.77 3.89 10.10
CA PRO A 34 5.80 3.88 11.13
C PRO A 34 6.92 2.89 10.78
N ASP A 35 8.10 3.10 11.36
CA ASP A 35 9.29 2.28 11.10
C ASP A 35 9.03 0.77 11.26
N LEU A 36 8.20 0.36 12.21
CA LEU A 36 7.84 -1.05 12.38
C LEU A 36 7.21 -1.67 11.12
N ILE A 37 6.32 -0.95 10.44
CA ILE A 37 5.67 -1.41 9.20
C ILE A 37 6.69 -1.56 8.09
N ARG A 38 7.62 -0.60 8.00
CA ARG A 38 8.72 -0.62 7.03
C ARG A 38 9.67 -1.79 7.29
N CYS A 39 10.07 -2.00 8.55
CA CYS A 39 10.92 -3.12 8.94
C CYS A 39 10.27 -4.47 8.62
N ILE A 40 8.98 -4.67 8.96
CA ILE A 40 8.26 -5.91 8.62
C ILE A 40 8.21 -6.13 7.10
N ALA A 41 7.94 -5.08 6.32
CA ALA A 41 7.92 -5.16 4.85
C ALA A 41 9.29 -5.54 4.28
N THR A 42 10.37 -4.93 4.78
CA THR A 42 11.75 -5.22 4.35
C THR A 42 12.15 -6.67 4.64
N GLU A 43 11.75 -7.24 5.78
CA GLU A 43 11.96 -8.68 6.07
C GLU A 43 11.20 -9.60 5.10
N CYS A 44 10.12 -9.11 4.49
CA CYS A 44 9.39 -9.80 3.42
C CYS A 44 9.92 -9.47 2.01
N GLY A 45 11.00 -8.69 1.89
CA GLY A 45 11.61 -8.28 0.62
C GLY A 45 10.93 -7.12 -0.09
N VAL A 46 10.16 -6.30 0.63
CA VAL A 46 9.48 -5.10 0.11
C VAL A 46 10.01 -3.86 0.84
N ASP A 47 10.58 -2.91 0.11
CA ASP A 47 11.05 -1.65 0.69
C ASP A 47 10.04 -0.52 0.46
N ILE A 48 9.64 0.14 1.56
CA ILE A 48 8.75 1.31 1.56
C ILE A 48 9.62 2.55 1.73
N ASP A 49 9.35 3.62 0.96
CA ASP A 49 10.11 4.87 1.05
C ASP A 49 10.11 5.43 2.48
N GLU A 50 11.30 5.81 2.96
CA GLU A 50 11.50 6.29 4.32
C GLU A 50 11.12 7.78 4.51
N TYR A 51 11.05 8.54 3.42
CA TYR A 51 10.87 9.99 3.47
C TYR A 51 9.45 10.35 3.94
N PRO A 52 9.27 11.25 4.93
CA PRO A 52 7.97 11.54 5.56
C PRO A 52 6.91 12.17 4.62
N GLU A 53 7.31 12.53 3.41
CA GLU A 53 6.45 13.16 2.40
C GLU A 53 6.55 12.43 1.05
N ALA A 54 7.14 11.23 1.02
CA ALA A 54 7.15 10.42 -0.18
C ALA A 54 5.73 9.94 -0.50
N MET A 55 5.23 10.38 -1.64
CA MET A 55 3.91 10.06 -2.18
C MET A 55 4.06 9.53 -3.59
N ILE A 56 3.11 8.70 -4.03
CA ILE A 56 3.01 8.31 -5.43
C ILE A 56 2.38 9.49 -6.19
N ILE A 57 3.06 9.97 -7.23
CA ILE A 57 2.63 11.13 -8.04
C ILE A 57 2.52 10.71 -9.50
N ASP A 58 1.36 10.94 -10.12
CA ASP A 58 1.13 10.73 -11.55
C ASP A 58 0.47 11.97 -12.18
N HIS A 59 1.09 12.51 -13.23
CA HIS A 59 0.61 13.70 -13.94
C HIS A 59 -0.39 13.40 -15.06
N ILE A 60 -0.58 12.13 -15.41
CA ILE A 60 -1.43 11.67 -16.52
C ILE A 60 -2.65 10.94 -15.96
N ASN A 61 -2.44 10.00 -15.05
CA ASN A 61 -3.48 9.09 -14.55
C ASN A 61 -3.91 9.42 -13.11
N TYR A 62 -4.28 10.68 -12.85
CA TYR A 62 -4.79 11.12 -11.54
C TYR A 62 -6.25 11.60 -11.60
N ASP A 63 -6.91 11.61 -10.45
CA ASP A 63 -8.24 12.20 -10.31
C ASP A 63 -8.18 13.70 -9.99
N SER A 64 -8.31 14.52 -11.02
CA SER A 64 -8.34 15.98 -10.92
C SER A 64 -9.60 16.53 -10.23
N THR A 65 -10.62 15.71 -9.99
CA THR A 65 -11.88 16.17 -9.37
C THR A 65 -11.84 16.13 -7.84
N LEU A 66 -11.00 15.25 -7.28
CA LEU A 66 -10.89 15.04 -5.83
C LEU A 66 -9.62 15.65 -5.23
N VAL A 67 -8.56 15.83 -6.03
CA VAL A 67 -7.31 16.49 -5.61
C VAL A 67 -6.83 17.43 -6.71
N GLU A 68 -7.06 18.72 -6.49
CA GLU A 68 -6.61 19.78 -7.40
C GLU A 68 -5.13 20.09 -7.11
N GLY A 69 -4.24 19.80 -8.07
CA GLY A 69 -2.85 20.24 -8.06
C GLY A 69 -1.83 19.28 -7.41
N ASP A 70 -2.26 18.37 -6.54
CA ASP A 70 -1.33 17.51 -5.79
C ASP A 70 -0.99 16.19 -6.50
N HIS A 71 -1.81 15.76 -7.48
CA HIS A 71 -1.55 14.60 -8.35
C HIS A 71 -1.28 13.28 -7.61
N THR A 72 -1.82 13.13 -6.39
CA THR A 72 -1.55 11.99 -5.49
C THR A 72 -2.64 10.91 -5.48
N LEU A 73 -3.85 11.22 -5.99
CA LEU A 73 -4.91 10.22 -6.11
C LEU A 73 -4.87 9.58 -7.50
N ILE A 74 -4.32 8.38 -7.55
CA ILE A 74 -3.93 7.71 -8.80
C ILE A 74 -5.02 6.74 -9.25
N ALA A 75 -5.33 6.75 -10.54
CA ALA A 75 -6.18 5.77 -11.21
C ALA A 75 -5.30 4.71 -11.90
N GLY A 76 -5.01 3.62 -11.20
CA GLY A 76 -4.22 2.50 -11.73
C GLY A 76 -5.07 1.44 -12.43
N ASP A 77 -4.58 0.95 -13.58
CA ASP A 77 -5.25 -0.07 -14.41
C ASP A 77 -4.37 -1.26 -14.80
N ASP A 78 -3.06 -1.19 -14.55
CA ASP A 78 -2.13 -2.29 -14.81
C ASP A 78 -2.13 -3.30 -13.66
N LEU A 79 -3.08 -4.24 -13.74
CA LEU A 79 -3.28 -5.27 -12.72
C LEU A 79 -2.56 -6.58 -13.08
N ILE A 80 -2.11 -7.32 -12.07
CA ILE A 80 -1.53 -8.66 -12.26
C ILE A 80 -2.51 -9.58 -12.98
N GLN A 81 -2.10 -10.19 -14.09
CA GLN A 81 -2.96 -11.05 -14.89
C GLN A 81 -3.08 -12.46 -14.29
N SER A 82 -3.80 -12.58 -13.17
CA SER A 82 -4.02 -13.84 -12.47
C SER A 82 -5.47 -13.99 -12.01
N GLY A 83 -6.19 -14.93 -12.62
CA GLY A 83 -7.57 -15.25 -12.24
C GLY A 83 -7.71 -15.87 -10.85
N VAL A 84 -6.61 -16.35 -10.25
CA VAL A 84 -6.59 -16.86 -8.87
C VAL A 84 -6.59 -15.71 -7.86
N ILE A 85 -5.90 -14.60 -8.18
CA ILE A 85 -5.74 -13.45 -7.29
C ILE A 85 -6.88 -12.43 -7.51
N LEU A 86 -7.19 -12.09 -8.76
CA LEU A 86 -8.22 -11.08 -9.10
C LEU A 86 -9.60 -11.67 -9.37
N GLY A 87 -9.72 -13.01 -9.42
CA GLY A 87 -10.93 -13.69 -9.87
C GLY A 87 -11.11 -13.67 -11.38
N SER A 88 -12.16 -14.33 -11.87
CA SER A 88 -12.46 -14.48 -13.29
C SER A 88 -13.23 -13.29 -13.90
N LYS A 89 -13.62 -12.32 -13.08
CA LYS A 89 -14.30 -11.10 -13.54
C LYS A 89 -13.26 -10.03 -13.78
N LYS A 90 -13.31 -9.41 -14.95
CA LYS A 90 -12.57 -8.18 -15.21
C LYS A 90 -13.01 -7.13 -14.19
N ILE A 91 -12.05 -6.49 -13.54
CA ILE A 91 -12.33 -5.32 -12.71
C ILE A 91 -12.62 -4.19 -13.68
N ASP A 92 -13.90 -3.83 -13.80
CA ASP A 92 -14.30 -2.65 -14.55
C ASP A 92 -13.95 -1.43 -13.69
N LEU A 93 -12.93 -0.70 -14.12
CA LEU A 93 -12.61 0.60 -13.57
C LEU A 93 -13.77 1.53 -13.91
N CYS A 94 -14.28 2.26 -12.91
CA CYS A 94 -15.36 3.22 -13.09
C CYS A 94 -14.88 4.33 -14.05
N GLY A 95 -15.16 4.15 -15.34
CA GLY A 95 -14.88 5.14 -16.36
C GLY A 95 -15.88 6.28 -16.25
N ARG A 96 -15.37 7.50 -16.10
CA ARG A 96 -16.14 8.75 -16.25
C ARG A 96 -16.90 8.71 -17.59
N GLU A 97 -18.18 8.40 -17.53
CA GLU A 97 -19.16 8.98 -18.43
C GLU A 97 -19.24 10.49 -18.17
N HIS A 98 -19.16 11.29 -19.23
CA HIS A 98 -19.13 12.77 -19.30
C HIS A 98 -17.74 13.44 -19.34
N ALA A 99 -17.23 13.62 -20.56
CA ALA A 99 -16.66 14.90 -20.99
C ALA A 99 -17.00 15.07 -22.49
N SER A 100 -18.04 15.85 -22.76
CA SER A 100 -18.38 16.39 -24.08
C SER A 100 -17.48 17.56 -24.43
#